data_AF-A0A392PSW0-F1
#
_entry.id   AF-A0A392PSW0-F1
#
_cell.length_a   1.000
_cell.length_b   1.000
_cell.length_c   1.000
_cell.angle_alpha   90.00
_cell.angle_beta   90.00
_cell.angle_gamma   90.00
#
_symmetry.space_group_name_H-M   'P 1'
#
loop_
_entity.id
_entity.type
_entity.pdbx_description
1 polymer ?
#
loop_
_entity_poly.entity_id
_entity_poly.type
_entity_poly.pdbx_seq_one_letter_code
_entity_poly.pdbx_strand_id
1 'polypeptide(L)'
;MDFFEDVGPLLSMQLGGQALEGLFQVFNSYVNMLIKALPESMEEEESFEDSGNKIVRMAETEAQQIALLANASLLADELLPRAAMKLSSLNQDPYKDDNRRRTSERQNRHPEQREWRRRLVGSVDRLKDTF
;
A
#
# COMPACT_ATOMS: atom_id res chain seq x y z
N MET A 1 -0.41 -23.73 -32.69
CA MET A 1 -1.01 -24.12 -31.37
C MET A 1 -0.70 -22.93 -30.47
N ASP A 2 -1.42 -21.83 -30.70
CA ASP A 2 -1.06 -20.48 -30.20
C ASP A 2 -2.04 -19.99 -29.14
N PHE A 3 -2.73 -20.92 -28.46
CA PHE A 3 -3.68 -20.60 -27.40
C PHE A 3 -2.98 -20.08 -26.12
N PHE A 4 -1.66 -20.29 -26.02
CA PHE A 4 -0.88 -19.88 -24.84
C PHE A 4 -0.22 -18.50 -24.97
N GLU A 5 -0.24 -17.86 -26.15
CA GLU A 5 0.37 -16.54 -26.34
C GLU A 5 -0.48 -15.43 -25.69
N ASP A 6 -1.80 -15.63 -25.59
CA ASP A 6 -2.74 -14.67 -25.00
C ASP A 6 -2.93 -14.81 -23.47
N VAL A 7 -2.51 -15.93 -22.86
CA VAL A 7 -2.70 -16.16 -21.40
C VAL A 7 -1.55 -15.63 -20.54
N GLY A 8 -0.35 -15.47 -21.11
CA GLY A 8 0.81 -14.88 -20.41
C GLY A 8 0.51 -13.47 -19.86
N PRO A 9 -0.06 -12.55 -20.67
CA PRO A 9 -0.51 -11.24 -20.20
C PRO A 9 -1.57 -11.34 -19.10
N LEU A 10 -2.56 -12.23 -19.20
CA LEU A 10 -3.62 -12.38 -18.20
C LEU A 10 -3.09 -12.88 -16.85
N LEU A 11 -2.14 -13.83 -16.87
CA LEU A 11 -1.49 -14.34 -15.66
C LEU A 11 -0.67 -13.24 -14.97
N SER A 12 0.04 -12.41 -15.74
CA SER A 12 0.81 -11.27 -15.23
C SER A 12 -0.09 -10.17 -14.63
N MET A 13 -1.29 -9.98 -15.20
CA MET A 13 -2.31 -9.05 -14.68
C MET A 13 -2.91 -9.56 -13.36
N GLN A 14 -3.21 -10.85 -13.27
CA GLN A 14 -3.75 -11.47 -12.06
C GLN A 14 -2.73 -11.48 -10.90
N LEU A 15 -1.46 -11.76 -11.20
CA LEU A 15 -0.37 -11.71 -10.23
C LEU A 15 -0.10 -10.28 -9.73
N GLY A 16 -0.18 -9.29 -10.63
CA GLY A 16 -0.06 -7.88 -10.28
C GLY A 16 -1.16 -7.41 -9.31
N GLY A 17 -2.42 -7.79 -9.57
CA GLY A 17 -3.54 -7.46 -8.68
C GLY A 17 -3.43 -8.10 -7.29
N GLN A 18 -3.09 -9.39 -7.23
CA GLN A 18 -2.89 -10.08 -5.94
C GLN A 18 -1.73 -9.50 -5.12
N ALA A 19 -0.63 -9.11 -5.77
CA ALA A 19 0.49 -8.47 -5.11
C ALA A 19 0.12 -7.08 -4.55
N LEU A 20 -0.64 -6.28 -5.31
CA LEU A 20 -1.14 -4.97 -4.84
C LEU A 20 -2.10 -5.13 -3.66
N GLU A 21 -3.00 -6.12 -3.71
CA GLU A 21 -3.91 -6.41 -2.61
C GLU A 21 -3.16 -6.84 -1.35
N GLY A 22 -2.17 -7.74 -1.46
CA GLY A 22 -1.33 -8.14 -0.33
C GLY A 22 -0.56 -6.95 0.27
N LEU A 23 0.01 -6.10 -0.58
CA LEU A 23 0.71 -4.89 -0.13
C LEU A 23 -0.24 -3.92 0.59
N PHE A 24 -1.48 -3.77 0.10
CA PHE A 24 -2.50 -2.97 0.76
C PHE A 24 -2.86 -3.55 2.14
N GLN A 25 -3.05 -4.86 2.25
CA GLN A 25 -3.39 -5.50 3.52
C GLN A 25 -2.31 -5.29 4.58
N VAL A 26 -1.03 -5.47 4.21
CA VAL A 26 0.11 -5.22 5.11
C VAL A 26 0.15 -3.75 5.53
N PHE A 27 -0.03 -2.82 4.59
CA PHE A 27 -0.06 -1.40 4.90
C PHE A 27 -1.22 -1.03 5.84
N ASN A 28 -2.43 -1.54 5.58
CA ASN A 28 -3.59 -1.30 6.43
C ASN A 28 -3.40 -1.89 7.86
N SER A 29 -2.76 -3.05 7.98
CA SER A 29 -2.37 -3.61 9.29
C SER A 29 -1.34 -2.74 10.00
N TYR A 30 -0.36 -2.20 9.27
CA TYR A 30 0.59 -1.23 9.82
C TYR A 30 -0.11 0.04 10.32
N VAL A 31 -1.03 0.60 9.54
CA VAL A 31 -1.82 1.77 9.95
C VAL A 31 -2.65 1.49 11.20
N ASN A 32 -3.32 0.33 11.29
CA ASN A 32 -4.05 -0.05 12.50
C ASN A 32 -3.14 -0.19 13.73
N MET A 33 -1.91 -0.66 13.52
CA MET A 33 -0.89 -0.73 14.56
C MET A 33 -0.47 0.68 15.02
N LEU A 34 -0.36 1.64 14.09
CA LEU A 34 -0.08 3.04 14.44
C LEU A 34 -1.21 3.68 15.23
N ILE A 35 -2.47 3.47 14.82
CA ILE A 35 -3.64 3.99 15.55
C ILE A 35 -3.59 3.52 17.00
N LYS A 36 -3.32 2.23 17.24
CA LYS A 36 -3.18 1.66 18.60
C LYS A 36 -1.96 2.16 19.38
N ALA A 37 -1.02 2.82 18.72
CA ALA A 37 0.15 3.41 19.37
C ALA A 37 -0.11 4.85 19.86
N LEU A 38 -1.29 5.42 19.57
CA LEU A 38 -1.65 6.78 19.95
C LEU A 38 -2.31 6.81 21.34
N PRO A 39 -2.06 7.84 22.16
CA PRO A 39 -2.61 7.90 23.52
C PRO A 39 -4.16 7.99 23.55
N GLU A 40 -4.78 8.60 22.53
CA GLU A 40 -6.24 8.76 22.45
C GLU A 40 -6.99 7.44 22.22
N SER A 41 -6.36 6.46 21.56
CA SER A 41 -6.96 5.15 21.30
C SER A 41 -6.93 4.20 22.51
N MET A 42 -6.38 4.64 23.65
CA MET A 42 -6.29 3.85 24.88
C MET A 42 -7.50 4.00 25.81
N GLU A 43 -8.34 5.03 25.62
CA GLU A 43 -9.55 5.24 26.44
C GLU A 43 -10.65 4.20 26.14
N GLU A 44 -10.59 3.50 25.00
CA GLU A 44 -11.57 2.49 24.60
C GLU A 44 -11.24 1.06 25.07
N GLU A 45 -10.05 0.84 25.67
CA GLU A 45 -9.48 -0.50 25.85
C GLU A 45 -8.99 -0.75 27.29
N GLU A 46 -9.90 -0.78 28.28
CA GLU A 46 -9.64 -1.23 29.67
C GLU A 46 -9.25 -2.72 29.81
N SER A 47 -9.01 -3.49 28.73
CA SER A 47 -8.72 -4.93 28.81
C SER A 47 -7.50 -5.44 28.03
N PHE A 48 -6.49 -4.61 27.80
CA PHE A 48 -5.34 -4.98 26.95
C PHE A 48 -4.22 -5.81 27.61
N GLU A 49 -4.53 -6.55 28.68
CA GLU A 49 -3.56 -7.48 29.27
C GLU A 49 -3.38 -8.79 28.47
N ASP A 50 -4.25 -9.13 27.50
CA ASP A 50 -4.26 -10.47 26.88
C ASP A 50 -3.79 -10.56 25.41
N SER A 51 -3.55 -9.44 24.71
CA SER A 51 -2.99 -9.52 23.34
C SER A 51 -1.47 -9.29 23.37
N GLY A 52 -0.70 -10.37 23.28
CA GLY A 52 0.75 -10.43 23.45
C GLY A 52 1.65 -9.64 22.49
N ASN A 53 1.19 -8.55 21.88
CA ASN A 53 2.00 -7.68 21.03
C ASN A 53 2.56 -6.47 21.80
N LYS A 54 3.44 -6.73 22.76
CA LYS A 54 4.29 -5.72 23.44
C LYS A 54 5.31 -5.00 22.53
N ILE A 55 5.24 -5.21 21.20
CA ILE A 55 6.24 -4.68 20.25
C ILE A 55 6.00 -3.19 20.00
N VAL A 56 4.77 -2.71 20.13
CA VAL A 56 4.40 -1.33 19.83
C VAL A 56 4.52 -0.50 21.09
N ARG A 57 5.50 0.41 21.12
CA ARG A 57 5.60 1.43 22.16
C ARG A 57 4.67 2.59 21.81
N MET A 58 3.99 3.13 22.82
CA MET A 58 3.14 4.31 22.66
C MET A 58 3.94 5.53 22.18
N ALA A 59 3.33 6.32 21.31
CA ALA A 59 3.81 7.63 20.89
C ALA A 59 3.36 8.69 21.91
N GLU A 60 4.08 8.75 23.03
CA GLU A 60 3.75 9.60 24.18
C GLU A 60 3.85 11.11 23.88
N THR A 61 4.63 11.48 22.87
CA THR A 61 4.89 12.89 22.54
C THR A 61 4.29 13.28 21.19
N GLU A 62 3.87 14.54 21.06
CA GLU A 62 3.39 15.12 19.80
C GLU A 62 4.40 14.93 18.66
N ALA A 63 5.70 15.05 18.95
CA ALA A 63 6.76 14.83 17.96
C ALA A 63 6.79 13.37 17.45
N GLN A 64 6.60 12.37 18.33
CA GLN A 64 6.53 10.96 17.92
C GLN A 64 5.26 10.70 17.11
N GLN A 65 4.14 11.25 17.55
CA GLN A 65 2.84 11.18 16.89
C GLN A 65 2.90 11.73 15.46
N ILE A 66 3.40 12.96 15.29
CA ILE A 66 3.62 13.59 13.98
C ILE A 66 4.58 12.75 13.12
N ALA A 67 5.63 12.19 13.70
CA ALA A 67 6.57 11.35 12.96
C ALA A 67 5.90 10.07 12.42
N LEU A 68 5.02 9.42 13.20
CA LEU A 68 4.26 8.25 12.73
C LEU A 68 3.31 8.61 11.58
N LEU A 69 2.57 9.72 11.71
CA LEU A 69 1.67 10.21 10.66
C LEU A 69 2.44 10.58 9.38
N ALA A 70 3.57 11.28 9.52
CA ALA A 70 4.43 11.66 8.41
C ALA A 70 4.98 10.42 7.68
N ASN A 71 5.43 9.42 8.42
CA ASN A 71 5.91 8.15 7.85
C ASN A 71 4.81 7.41 7.09
N ALA A 72 3.60 7.31 7.67
CA ALA A 72 2.45 6.66 7.02
C ALA A 72 2.05 7.40 5.72
N SER A 73 2.05 8.73 5.76
CA SER A 73 1.73 9.58 4.61
C SER A 73 2.77 9.41 3.50
N LEU A 74 4.06 9.45 3.83
CA LEU A 74 5.16 9.23 2.87
C LEU A 74 5.09 7.85 2.21
N LEU A 75 4.73 6.82 2.97
CA LEU A 75 4.52 5.47 2.44
C LEU A 75 3.39 5.42 1.42
N ALA A 76 2.23 5.99 1.75
CA ALA A 76 1.04 5.98 0.90
C ALA A 76 1.21 6.83 -0.37
N ASP A 77 1.82 8.01 -0.24
CA ASP A 77 1.87 9.01 -1.31
C ASP A 77 3.03 8.76 -2.29
N GLU A 78 4.17 8.29 -1.79
CA GLU A 78 5.38 8.14 -2.60
C GLU A 78 5.89 6.69 -2.67
N LEU A 79 6.27 6.12 -1.53
CA LEU A 79 7.10 4.90 -1.54
C LEU A 79 6.37 3.69 -2.12
N LEU A 80 5.13 3.44 -1.67
CA LEU A 80 4.34 2.30 -2.14
C LEU A 80 3.91 2.46 -3.61
N PRO A 81 3.37 3.61 -4.06
CA PRO A 81 3.09 3.82 -5.48
C PRO A 81 4.32 3.65 -6.38
N ARG A 82 5.48 4.14 -5.93
CA ARG A 82 6.73 4.07 -6.70
C ARG A 82 7.28 2.64 -6.76
N ALA A 83 7.15 1.86 -5.69
CA ALA A 83 7.48 0.42 -5.69
C ALA A 83 6.53 -0.37 -6.60
N ALA A 84 5.21 -0.13 -6.52
CA ALA A 84 4.20 -0.76 -7.36
C ALA A 84 4.45 -0.53 -8.86
N MET A 85 4.86 0.68 -9.25
CA MET A 85 5.21 0.99 -10.64
C MET A 85 6.39 0.13 -11.14
N LYS A 86 7.40 -0.12 -10.29
CA LYS A 86 8.54 -0.98 -10.64
C LYS A 86 8.14 -2.45 -10.78
N LEU A 87 7.24 -2.94 -9.93
CA LEU A 87 6.73 -4.31 -10.01
C LEU A 87 5.96 -4.57 -11.33
N SER A 88 5.18 -3.59 -11.79
CA SER A 88 4.48 -3.68 -13.08
C SER A 88 5.44 -3.71 -14.28
N SER A 89 6.59 -3.03 -14.22
CA SER A 89 7.57 -3.02 -15.30
C SER A 89 8.38 -4.32 -15.42
N LEU A 90 8.57 -5.05 -14.32
CA LEU A 90 9.34 -6.31 -14.32
C LEU A 90 8.57 -7.47 -14.94
N ASN A 91 7.24 -7.41 -14.96
CA ASN A 91 6.35 -8.41 -15.56
C ASN A 91 6.15 -8.21 -17.08
N GLN A 92 6.85 -7.26 -17.71
CA GLN A 92 6.89 -7.11 -19.17
C GLN A 92 8.20 -7.75 -19.68
N ASP A 93 8.08 -8.87 -20.38
CA ASP A 93 9.17 -9.60 -21.04
C ASP A 93 10.06 -8.65 -21.89
N PRO A 94 11.41 -8.69 -21.80
CA PRO A 94 12.30 -7.79 -22.55
C PRO A 94 12.37 -8.07 -24.06
N TYR A 95 11.59 -9.03 -24.60
CA TYR A 95 11.74 -9.48 -25.99
C TYR A 95 11.05 -8.63 -27.07
N LYS A 96 10.54 -7.43 -26.74
CA LYS A 96 10.02 -6.47 -27.74
C LYS A 96 10.61 -5.08 -27.53
N ASP A 97 11.90 -4.97 -27.83
CA ASP A 97 12.54 -3.69 -28.13
C ASP A 97 12.03 -3.19 -29.48
N ASP A 98 10.99 -2.36 -29.47
CA ASP A 98 10.77 -1.29 -30.48
C ASP A 98 9.51 -0.48 -30.16
N ASN A 99 9.45 0.21 -29.01
CA ASN A 99 8.59 1.39 -28.88
C ASN A 99 8.92 2.29 -27.67
N ARG A 100 10.11 2.90 -27.66
CA ARG A 100 10.54 3.88 -26.65
C ARG A 100 9.73 5.20 -26.61
N ARG A 101 8.52 5.28 -27.17
CA ARG A 101 7.74 6.55 -27.25
C ARG A 101 6.26 6.48 -26.82
N ARG A 102 5.78 5.44 -26.15
CA ARG A 102 4.37 5.35 -25.68
C ARG A 102 4.18 5.12 -24.18
N THR A 103 5.12 5.56 -23.36
CA THR A 103 5.04 5.42 -21.89
C THR A 103 3.96 6.29 -21.26
N SER A 104 3.52 7.37 -21.92
CA SER A 104 2.56 8.32 -21.34
C SER A 104 1.08 7.97 -21.57
N GLU A 105 0.74 7.21 -22.63
CA GLU A 105 -0.67 6.91 -22.97
C GLU A 105 -1.22 5.64 -22.28
N ARG A 106 -0.36 4.79 -21.72
CA ARG A 106 -0.80 3.60 -20.94
C ARG A 106 -1.18 3.92 -19.50
N GLN A 107 -0.87 5.12 -19.02
CA GLN A 107 -1.13 5.54 -17.63
C GLN A 107 -2.62 5.67 -17.29
N ASN A 108 -3.51 5.69 -18.30
CA ASN A 108 -4.96 5.79 -18.11
C ASN A 108 -5.71 4.44 -18.08
N ARG A 109 -5.00 3.29 -18.10
CA ARG A 109 -5.62 1.95 -18.25
C ARG A 109 -5.73 1.07 -17.01
N HIS A 110 -5.29 1.51 -15.83
CA HIS A 110 -5.39 0.68 -14.61
C HIS A 110 -6.35 1.29 -13.57
N PRO A 111 -7.67 1.10 -13.73
CA PRO A 111 -8.66 1.50 -12.72
C PRO A 111 -8.36 0.86 -11.35
N GLU A 112 -7.82 -0.36 -11.36
CA GLU A 112 -7.37 -1.08 -10.16
C GLU A 112 -6.23 -0.35 -9.43
N GLN A 113 -5.23 0.17 -10.14
CA GLN A 113 -4.14 0.92 -9.50
C GLN A 113 -4.65 2.24 -8.91
N ARG A 114 -5.62 2.88 -9.56
CA ARG A 114 -6.26 4.10 -9.05
C ARG A 114 -7.07 3.81 -7.79
N GLU A 115 -7.85 2.73 -7.79
CA GLU A 115 -8.61 2.28 -6.63
C GLU A 115 -7.68 1.91 -5.47
N TRP A 116 -6.61 1.16 -5.77
CA TRP A 116 -5.59 0.80 -4.79
C TRP A 116 -4.95 2.04 -4.14
N ARG A 117 -4.59 3.06 -4.92
CA ARG A 117 -4.09 4.34 -4.39
C ARG A 117 -5.12 5.04 -3.51
N ARG A 118 -6.40 5.05 -3.92
CA ARG A 118 -7.48 5.63 -3.11
C ARG A 118 -7.62 4.92 -1.76
N ARG A 119 -7.50 3.59 -1.74
CA ARG A 119 -7.54 2.80 -0.51
C ARG A 119 -6.35 3.09 0.42
N LEU A 120 -5.14 3.29 -0.12
CA LEU A 120 -3.98 3.73 0.67
C LEU A 120 -4.26 5.07 1.37
N VAL A 121 -4.71 6.07 0.60
CA VAL A 121 -5.05 7.40 1.12
C VAL A 121 -6.13 7.29 2.21
N GLY A 122 -7.20 6.54 1.95
CA GLY A 122 -8.26 6.35 2.94
C GLY A 122 -7.81 5.66 4.23
N SER A 123 -6.77 4.82 4.17
CA SER A 123 -6.18 4.23 5.39
C SER A 123 -5.44 5.29 6.19
N VAL A 124 -4.66 6.16 5.53
CA VAL A 124 -3.97 7.28 6.19
C VAL A 124 -4.96 8.31 6.73
N ASP A 125 -6.05 8.60 6.02
CA ASP A 125 -7.08 9.52 6.50
C ASP A 125 -7.72 9.01 7.79
N ARG A 126 -8.01 7.70 7.89
CA ARG A 126 -8.47 7.10 9.15
C ARG A 126 -7.47 7.25 10.29
N LEU A 127 -6.17 7.24 9.99
CA LEU A 127 -5.14 7.53 10.98
C LEU A 127 -5.08 9.02 11.34
N LYS A 128 -5.35 9.94 10.41
CA LYS A 128 -5.44 11.38 10.71
C LYS A 128 -6.61 11.71 11.61
N ASP A 129 -7.73 11.01 11.45
CA ASP A 129 -8.94 11.22 12.25
C ASP A 129 -8.76 10.85 13.74
N THR A 130 -7.63 10.24 14.11
CA THR A 130 -7.27 9.84 15.49
C THR A 130 -6.16 10.71 16.12
N PHE A 131 -5.84 11.87 15.52
CA PHE A 131 -4.97 12.91 16.11
C PHE A 131 -5.78 14.18 16.35
#